data_AF-A0A0N1LSP3-F1
#
_entry.id   AF-A0A0N1LSP3-F1
#
_cell.length_a   1.000
_cell.length_b   1.000
_cell.length_c   1.000
_cell.angle_alpha   90.00
_cell.angle_beta   90.00
_cell.angle_gamma   90.00
#
_symmetry.space_group_name_H-M   'P 1'
#
loop_
_entity.id
_entity.type
_entity.pdbx_description
1 polymer ?
#
loop_
_entity_poly.entity_id
_entity_poly.type
_entity_poly.pdbx_seq_one_letter_code
_entity_poly.pdbx_strand_id
1 'polypeptide(L)'
;MNAAHTGVIAQTIQLALAPVFVLVAIGNIMNILTTRLGRIVDRSRTLQKLHGETVGPAHDVVVIEIRYVDRRIHLIGRALLLLVLSGLAIGVTVGSLFVGEMFGRDLGNLTGITFSTAIALLMIALIYLLLETRIAANSLRLPQELLELERKDI
;
A
#
# COMPACT_ATOMS: atom_id res chain seq x y z
N MET A 1 33.87 29.54 5.08
CA MET A 1 32.47 29.07 4.89
C MET A 1 31.65 29.58 6.06
N ASN A 2 30.86 30.63 5.82
CA ASN A 2 30.24 31.45 6.88
C ASN A 2 29.09 30.70 7.56
N ALA A 3 29.00 30.83 8.89
CA ALA A 3 27.96 30.24 9.74
C ALA A 3 26.52 30.52 9.28
N ALA A 4 26.30 31.60 8.53
CA ALA A 4 25.01 31.92 7.90
C ALA A 4 24.55 30.85 6.87
N HIS A 5 25.47 30.30 6.06
CA HIS A 5 25.13 29.23 5.12
C HIS A 5 24.82 27.92 5.85
N THR A 6 25.50 27.64 6.96
CA THR A 6 25.27 26.44 7.77
C THR A 6 23.88 26.47 8.43
N GLY A 7 23.43 27.65 8.91
CA GLY A 7 22.10 27.81 9.51
C GLY A 7 20.95 27.60 8.52
N VAL A 8 21.10 28.08 7.29
CA VAL A 8 20.10 27.97 6.23
C VAL A 8 19.93 26.51 5.74
N ILE A 9 21.05 25.80 5.57
CA ILE A 9 21.01 24.36 5.22
C ILE A 9 20.38 23.55 6.36
N ALA A 10 20.70 23.85 7.62
CA ALA A 10 20.10 23.17 8.77
C ALA A 10 18.57 23.35 8.83
N GLN A 11 18.07 24.56 8.57
CA GLN A 11 16.64 24.84 8.50
C GLN A 11 15.95 24.06 7.36
N THR A 12 16.57 24.00 6.18
CA THR A 12 16.03 23.26 5.04
C THR A 12 15.99 21.75 5.31
N ILE A 13 17.03 21.20 5.95
CA ILE A 13 17.02 19.80 6.41
C ILE A 13 15.87 19.57 7.38
N GLN A 14 15.66 20.47 8.35
CA GLN A 14 14.57 20.34 9.31
C GLN A 14 13.18 20.37 8.64
N LEU A 15 12.98 21.25 7.65
CA LEU A 15 11.76 21.30 6.85
C LEU A 15 11.55 20.01 6.03
N ALA A 16 12.62 19.44 5.49
CA ALA A 16 12.59 18.20 4.71
C ALA A 16 12.35 16.95 5.58
N LEU A 17 12.58 16.99 6.90
CA LEU A 17 12.36 15.83 7.78
C LEU A 17 10.92 15.33 7.72
N ALA A 18 9.94 16.22 7.77
CA ALA A 18 8.52 15.86 7.76
C ALA A 18 8.12 15.02 6.52
N PRO A 19 8.37 15.45 5.27
CA PRO A 19 8.09 14.62 4.10
C PRO A 19 8.95 13.35 4.04
N VAL A 20 10.20 13.38 4.50
CA VAL A 20 11.05 12.17 4.55
C VAL A 20 10.48 11.10 5.50
N PHE A 21 9.91 11.49 6.64
CA PHE A 21 9.20 10.54 7.53
C PHE A 21 8.02 9.87 6.83
N VAL A 22 7.28 10.60 5.98
CA VAL A 22 6.20 10.02 5.18
C VAL A 22 6.75 8.98 4.20
N LEU A 23 7.92 9.22 3.60
CA LEU A 23 8.56 8.25 2.70
C LEU A 23 8.92 6.94 3.42
N VAL A 24 9.41 7.01 4.66
CA VAL A 24 9.68 5.83 5.49
C VAL A 24 8.38 5.07 5.79
N ALA A 25 7.30 5.79 6.15
CA ALA A 25 5.99 5.19 6.39
C ALA A 25 5.46 4.48 5.12
N ILE A 26 5.58 5.12 3.95
CA ILE A 26 5.22 4.52 2.66
C ILE A 26 6.01 3.23 2.43
N GLY A 27 7.32 3.24 2.64
CA GLY A 27 8.18 2.05 2.50
C GLY A 27 7.73 0.89 3.40
N ASN A 28 7.40 1.17 4.65
CA ASN A 28 6.87 0.16 5.58
C ASN A 28 5.54 -0.44 5.09
N ILE A 29 4.61 0.40 4.63
CA ILE A 29 3.31 -0.05 4.12
C ILE A 29 3.50 -0.88 2.84
N MET A 30 4.40 -0.45 1.95
CA MET A 30 4.74 -1.20 0.73
C MET A 30 5.31 -2.58 1.05
N ASN A 31 6.17 -2.70 2.07
CA ASN A 31 6.71 -3.98 2.49
C ASN A 31 5.59 -4.91 2.99
N ILE A 32 4.69 -4.41 3.83
CA ILE A 32 3.52 -5.16 4.32
C ILE A 32 2.65 -5.65 3.16
N LEU A 33 2.33 -4.77 2.20
CA LEU A 33 1.53 -5.11 1.03
C LEU A 33 2.23 -6.11 0.12
N THR A 34 3.55 -5.98 -0.09
CA THR A 34 4.34 -6.92 -0.89
C THR A 34 4.36 -8.30 -0.25
N THR A 35 4.54 -8.39 1.07
CA THR A 35 4.46 -9.67 1.80
C THR A 35 3.06 -10.28 1.73
N ARG A 36 2.00 -9.47 1.79
CA ARG A 36 0.61 -9.94 1.61
C ARG A 36 0.38 -10.45 0.18
N LEU A 37 0.82 -9.70 -0.83
CA LEU A 37 0.67 -10.05 -2.23
C LEU A 37 1.39 -11.35 -2.55
N GLY A 38 2.63 -11.54 -2.06
CA GLY A 38 3.38 -12.79 -2.24
C GLY A 38 2.58 -14.01 -1.77
N ARG A 39 2.03 -13.96 -0.55
CA ARG A 39 1.20 -15.04 -0.01
C ARG A 39 -0.07 -15.31 -0.85
N ILE A 40 -0.69 -14.26 -1.38
CA ILE A 40 -1.90 -14.39 -2.22
C ILE A 40 -1.55 -14.98 -3.59
N VAL A 41 -0.42 -14.56 -4.19
CA VAL A 41 0.07 -15.09 -5.47
C VAL A 41 0.47 -16.56 -5.32
N ASP A 42 1.12 -16.94 -4.22
CA ASP A 42 1.44 -18.34 -3.94
C ASP A 42 0.15 -19.19 -3.81
N ARG A 43 -0.87 -18.69 -3.10
CA ARG A 43 -2.20 -19.34 -3.04
C ARG A 43 -2.84 -19.44 -4.43
N SER A 44 -2.74 -18.40 -5.26
CA SER A 44 -3.23 -18.42 -6.64
C SER A 44 -2.60 -19.55 -7.46
N ARG A 45 -1.29 -19.78 -7.31
CA ARG A 45 -0.59 -20.86 -8.02
C ARG A 45 -1.09 -22.24 -7.59
N THR A 46 -1.38 -22.43 -6.30
CA THR A 46 -2.00 -23.67 -5.82
C THR A 46 -3.39 -23.87 -6.41
N LEU A 47 -4.23 -22.83 -6.43
CA LEU A 47 -5.58 -22.91 -6.99
C LEU A 47 -5.58 -23.16 -8.50
N GLN A 48 -4.62 -22.61 -9.24
CA GLN A 48 -4.46 -22.89 -10.67
C GLN A 48 -4.17 -24.36 -10.96
N LYS A 49 -3.40 -25.05 -10.10
CA LYS A 49 -3.19 -26.50 -10.21
C LYS A 49 -4.48 -27.27 -9.95
N LEU A 50 -5.17 -26.95 -8.85
CA LEU A 50 -6.45 -27.58 -8.48
C LEU A 50 -7.53 -27.40 -9.55
N HIS A 51 -7.54 -26.26 -10.24
CA HIS A 51 -8.46 -26.01 -11.35
C HIS A 51 -8.30 -27.02 -12.49
N GLY A 52 -7.07 -27.48 -12.78
CA GLY A 52 -6.80 -28.50 -13.79
C GLY A 52 -7.09 -29.94 -13.33
N GLU A 53 -7.18 -30.17 -12.01
CA GLU A 53 -7.35 -31.50 -11.41
C GLU A 53 -8.80 -31.79 -10.98
N THR A 54 -9.67 -30.78 -10.94
CA THR A 54 -11.04 -30.88 -10.42
C THR A 54 -12.10 -30.83 -11.52
N VAL A 55 -13.19 -31.59 -11.34
CA VAL A 55 -14.34 -31.65 -12.27
C VAL A 55 -15.65 -31.64 -11.47
N GLY A 56 -16.73 -31.17 -12.09
CA GLY A 56 -18.07 -31.15 -11.46
C GLY A 56 -18.18 -30.12 -10.32
N PRO A 57 -19.01 -30.36 -9.29
CA PRO A 57 -19.28 -29.39 -8.22
C PRO A 57 -18.04 -28.91 -7.46
N ALA A 58 -17.01 -29.76 -7.36
CA ALA A 58 -15.73 -29.39 -6.73
C ALA A 58 -14.96 -28.32 -7.53
N HIS A 59 -15.09 -28.34 -8.87
CA HIS A 59 -14.47 -27.36 -9.75
C HIS A 59 -15.09 -25.96 -9.56
N ASP A 60 -16.41 -25.90 -9.39
CA ASP A 60 -17.12 -24.63 -9.19
C ASP A 60 -16.65 -23.90 -7.92
N VAL A 61 -16.39 -24.65 -6.84
CA VAL A 61 -15.82 -24.11 -5.60
C VAL A 61 -14.42 -23.51 -5.84
N VAL A 62 -13.56 -24.22 -6.59
CA VAL A 62 -12.21 -23.73 -6.94
C VAL A 62 -12.29 -22.45 -7.78
N VAL A 63 -13.19 -22.39 -8.77
CA VAL A 63 -13.39 -21.21 -9.62
C VAL A 63 -13.84 -20.00 -8.79
N ILE A 64 -14.75 -20.20 -7.83
CA ILE A 64 -15.17 -19.13 -6.91
C ILE A 64 -13.97 -18.61 -6.11
N GLU A 65 -13.15 -19.50 -5.55
CA GLU A 65 -11.98 -19.11 -4.77
C GLU A 65 -10.94 -18.35 -5.62
N ILE A 66 -10.72 -18.78 -6.87
CA ILE A 66 -9.83 -18.07 -7.82
C ILE A 66 -10.30 -16.64 -8.06
N ARG A 67 -11.61 -16.41 -8.24
CA ARG A 67 -12.16 -15.05 -8.42
C ARG A 67 -11.93 -14.17 -7.20
N TYR A 68 -12.01 -14.72 -5.99
CA TYR A 68 -11.69 -13.98 -4.76
C TYR A 68 -10.21 -13.60 -4.69
N VAL A 69 -9.32 -14.54 -5.01
CA VAL A 69 -7.87 -14.31 -5.02
C VAL A 69 -7.49 -13.25 -6.06
N ASP A 70 -8.03 -13.33 -7.27
CA ASP A 70 -7.80 -12.36 -8.34
C ASP A 70 -8.23 -10.94 -7.94
N ARG A 71 -9.41 -10.79 -7.33
CA ARG A 71 -9.89 -9.50 -6.83
C ARG A 71 -8.94 -8.90 -5.79
N ARG A 72 -8.39 -9.73 -4.89
CA ARG A 72 -7.44 -9.28 -3.87
C ARG A 72 -6.11 -8.84 -4.49
N ILE A 73 -5.61 -9.57 -5.48
CA ILE A 73 -4.40 -9.20 -6.24
C ILE A 73 -4.58 -7.81 -6.86
N HIS A 74 -5.70 -7.57 -7.52
CA HIS A 74 -6.00 -6.26 -8.13
C HIS A 74 -6.05 -5.12 -7.11
N LEU A 75 -6.66 -5.32 -5.94
CA LEU A 75 -6.74 -4.29 -4.90
C LEU A 75 -5.36 -3.95 -4.33
N ILE A 76 -4.53 -4.96 -4.02
CA ILE A 76 -3.16 -4.72 -3.52
C ILE A 76 -2.30 -4.07 -4.60
N GLY A 77 -2.40 -4.53 -5.85
CA GLY A 77 -1.66 -3.94 -6.97
C GLY A 77 -1.95 -2.45 -7.13
N ARG A 78 -3.23 -2.04 -7.04
CA ARG A 78 -3.62 -0.61 -7.10
C ARG A 78 -3.12 0.17 -5.89
N ALA A 79 -3.17 -0.41 -4.68
CA ALA A 79 -2.62 0.22 -3.49
C ALA A 79 -1.10 0.46 -3.63
N LEU A 80 -0.34 -0.54 -4.07
CA LEU A 80 1.10 -0.43 -4.30
C LEU A 80 1.44 0.64 -5.33
N LEU A 81 0.72 0.68 -6.46
CA LEU A 81 0.91 1.71 -7.48
C LEU A 81 0.71 3.12 -6.90
N LEU A 82 -0.37 3.34 -6.15
CA LEU A 82 -0.63 4.64 -5.52
C LEU A 82 0.42 5.02 -4.47
N LEU A 83 0.94 4.06 -3.71
CA LEU A 83 2.04 4.29 -2.77
C LEU A 83 3.33 4.69 -3.50
N VAL A 84 3.66 4.05 -4.62
CA VAL A 84 4.82 4.45 -5.44
C VAL A 84 4.65 5.86 -5.97
N LEU A 85 3.48 6.20 -6.54
CA LEU A 85 3.19 7.56 -7.01
C LEU A 85 3.27 8.60 -5.88
N SER A 86 2.73 8.25 -4.70
CA SER A 86 2.85 9.08 -3.51
C SER A 86 4.31 9.30 -3.11
N GLY A 87 5.12 8.23 -3.11
CA GLY A 87 6.54 8.30 -2.78
C GLY A 87 7.33 9.18 -3.76
N LEU A 88 7.03 9.07 -5.06
CA LEU A 88 7.60 9.95 -6.09
C LEU A 88 7.23 11.41 -5.86
N ALA A 89 5.96 11.70 -5.54
CA ALA A 89 5.51 13.07 -5.23
C ALA A 89 6.17 13.64 -3.96
N ILE A 90 6.40 12.81 -2.93
CA ILE A 90 7.23 13.20 -1.78
C ILE A 90 8.68 13.47 -2.19
N GLY A 91 9.26 12.63 -3.05
CA GLY A 91 10.61 12.86 -3.58
C GLY A 91 10.74 14.20 -4.30
N VAL A 92 9.74 14.58 -5.12
CA VAL A 92 9.66 15.90 -5.76
C VAL A 92 9.52 17.01 -4.73
N THR A 93 8.72 16.82 -3.68
CA THR A 93 8.54 17.79 -2.59
C THR A 93 9.88 18.07 -1.89
N VAL A 94 10.61 17.02 -1.51
CA VAL A 94 11.92 17.14 -0.87
C VAL A 94 12.92 17.83 -1.81
N GLY A 95 12.99 17.40 -3.07
CA GLY A 95 13.85 18.03 -4.07
C GLY A 95 13.53 19.51 -4.27
N SER A 96 12.26 19.89 -4.28
CA SER A 96 11.81 21.28 -4.45
C SER A 96 12.23 22.17 -3.28
N LEU A 97 12.24 21.65 -2.04
CA LEU A 97 12.77 22.39 -0.87
C LEU A 97 14.25 22.73 -1.05
N PHE A 98 15.08 21.75 -1.44
CA PHE A 98 16.51 21.98 -1.65
C PHE A 98 16.80 22.89 -2.85
N VAL A 99 16.08 22.70 -3.97
CA VAL A 99 16.23 23.55 -5.16
C VAL A 99 15.78 24.99 -4.85
N GLY A 100 14.67 25.17 -4.12
CA GLY A 100 14.21 26.50 -3.70
C GLY A 100 15.28 27.24 -2.91
N GLU A 101 15.90 26.55 -1.95
CA GLU A 101 16.98 27.11 -1.14
C GLU A 101 18.25 27.42 -1.97
N MET A 102 18.70 26.49 -2.81
CA MET A 102 19.92 26.67 -3.60
C MET A 102 19.83 27.82 -4.61
N PHE A 103 18.66 28.05 -5.19
CA PHE A 103 18.44 29.10 -6.20
C PHE A 103 17.79 30.36 -5.62
N GLY A 104 17.54 30.42 -4.31
CA GLY A 104 16.87 31.54 -3.65
C GLY A 104 15.47 31.82 -4.21
N ARG A 105 14.77 30.80 -4.72
CA ARG A 105 13.40 30.92 -5.24
C ARG A 105 12.40 30.39 -4.23
N ASP A 106 11.32 31.13 -4.03
CA ASP A 106 10.18 30.65 -3.28
C ASP A 106 9.39 29.62 -4.10
N LEU A 107 9.69 28.35 -3.88
CA LEU A 107 8.95 27.20 -4.43
C LEU A 107 7.89 26.69 -3.46
N GLY A 108 7.46 27.49 -2.47
CA GLY A 108 6.50 27.11 -1.44
C GLY A 108 5.20 26.57 -2.02
N ASN A 109 4.65 27.22 -3.05
CA ASN A 109 3.43 26.76 -3.73
C ASN A 109 3.60 25.39 -4.40
N LEU A 110 4.73 25.17 -5.10
CA LEU A 110 5.02 23.90 -5.76
C LEU A 110 5.14 22.78 -4.73
N THR A 111 5.95 23.00 -3.69
CA THR A 111 6.14 22.08 -2.57
C THR A 111 4.81 21.73 -1.87
N GLY A 112 3.96 22.73 -1.64
CA GLY A 112 2.65 22.54 -1.03
C GLY A 112 1.71 21.67 -1.89
N ILE A 113 1.68 21.91 -3.19
CA ILE A 113 0.86 21.14 -4.14
C ILE A 113 1.35 19.69 -4.24
N THR A 114 2.67 19.47 -4.39
CA THR A 114 3.23 18.12 -4.52
C THR A 114 3.07 17.32 -3.22
N PHE A 115 3.26 17.97 -2.07
CA PHE A 115 3.06 17.33 -0.76
C PHE A 115 1.60 16.95 -0.55
N SER A 116 0.67 17.87 -0.81
CA SER A 116 -0.77 17.62 -0.66
C SER A 116 -1.24 16.50 -1.60
N THR A 117 -0.73 16.48 -2.83
CA THR A 117 -1.01 15.41 -3.80
C THR A 117 -0.48 14.06 -3.31
N ALA A 118 0.73 14.03 -2.74
CA ALA A 118 1.29 12.82 -2.15
C ALA A 118 0.40 12.28 -1.02
N ILE A 119 0.01 13.13 -0.08
CA ILE A 119 -0.89 12.73 1.02
C ILE A 119 -2.23 12.22 0.48
N ALA A 120 -2.81 12.87 -0.53
CA ALA A 120 -4.05 12.40 -1.15
C ALA A 120 -3.88 10.99 -1.77
N LEU A 121 -2.79 10.74 -2.50
CA LEU A 121 -2.48 9.43 -3.07
C LEU A 121 -2.29 8.37 -1.99
N LEU A 122 -1.56 8.69 -0.92
CA LEU A 122 -1.39 7.82 0.25
C LEU A 122 -2.74 7.46 0.88
N MET A 123 -3.63 8.44 1.08
CA MET A 123 -4.97 8.21 1.63
C MET A 123 -5.79 7.27 0.74
N ILE A 124 -5.76 7.45 -0.58
CA ILE A 124 -6.45 6.55 -1.52
C ILE A 124 -5.84 5.15 -1.45
N ALA A 125 -4.51 5.02 -1.37
CA ALA A 125 -3.85 3.72 -1.23
C ALA A 125 -4.28 2.98 0.06
N LEU A 126 -4.42 3.71 1.18
CA LEU A 126 -4.91 3.15 2.43
C LEU A 126 -6.36 2.68 2.34
N ILE A 127 -7.21 3.37 1.56
CA ILE A 127 -8.57 2.90 1.27
C ILE A 127 -8.54 1.57 0.51
N TYR A 128 -7.66 1.40 -0.48
CA TYR A 128 -7.50 0.11 -1.16
C TYR A 128 -7.04 -1.00 -0.22
N LEU A 129 -6.08 -0.71 0.67
CA LEU A 129 -5.63 -1.65 1.70
C LEU A 129 -6.76 -2.01 2.69
N LEU A 130 -7.59 -1.04 3.07
CA LEU A 130 -8.77 -1.26 3.92
C LEU A 130 -9.78 -2.18 3.24
N LEU A 131 -10.09 -1.93 1.96
CA LEU A 131 -10.99 -2.76 1.17
C LEU A 131 -10.48 -4.19 1.04
N GLU A 132 -9.18 -4.37 0.78
CA GLU A 132 -8.56 -5.70 0.73
C GLU A 132 -8.65 -6.41 2.08
N THR A 133 -8.33 -5.71 3.17
CA THR A 133 -8.34 -6.29 4.51
C THR A 133 -9.76 -6.71 4.92
N ARG A 134 -10.80 -5.96 4.50
CA ARG A 134 -12.20 -6.36 4.71
C ARG A 134 -12.57 -7.62 3.94
N ILE A 135 -12.12 -7.75 2.68
CA ILE A 135 -12.35 -8.97 1.89
C ILE A 135 -11.64 -10.16 2.53
N ALA A 136 -10.38 -9.98 2.95
CA ALA A 136 -9.62 -11.01 3.64
C ALA A 136 -10.28 -11.46 4.96
N ALA A 137 -10.78 -10.50 5.75
CA ALA A 137 -11.50 -10.79 6.99
C ALA A 137 -12.81 -11.55 6.74
N ASN A 138 -13.54 -11.21 5.68
CA ASN A 138 -14.75 -11.94 5.32
C ASN A 138 -14.46 -13.37 4.85
N SER A 139 -13.33 -13.61 4.16
CA SER A 139 -12.93 -14.97 3.76
C SER A 139 -12.47 -15.84 4.94
N LEU A 140 -12.09 -15.24 6.07
CA LEU A 140 -11.72 -15.94 7.30
C LEU A 140 -12.92 -16.27 8.20
N ARG A 141 -14.14 -15.80 7.86
CA ARG A 141 -15.35 -16.31 8.51
C ARG A 141 -15.49 -17.78 8.14
N LEU A 142 -15.08 -18.63 9.08
CA LEU A 142 -15.19 -20.07 8.98
C LEU A 142 -16.63 -20.41 8.56
N PRO A 143 -16.83 -21.29 7.55
CA PRO A 143 -18.12 -21.87 7.25
C PRO A 143 -18.81 -22.29 8.55
N GLN A 144 -20.06 -21.87 8.76
CA GLN A 144 -20.79 -22.21 9.99
C GLN A 144 -20.89 -23.73 10.20
N GLU A 145 -20.84 -24.50 9.12
CA GLU A 145 -20.77 -25.97 9.12
C GLU A 145 -19.51 -26.51 9.83
N LEU A 146 -18.38 -25.79 9.80
CA LEU A 146 -17.16 -26.17 10.52
C LEU A 146 -17.14 -25.69 11.98
N LEU A 147 -18.08 -24.82 12.37
CA LEU A 147 -18.17 -24.31 13.74
C LEU A 147 -18.92 -25.28 14.67
N GLU A 148 -19.50 -26.37 14.14
CA GLU A 148 -20.23 -27.40 14.88
C GLU A 148 -21.14 -26.81 15.98
N LEU A 149 -21.84 -25.70 15.68
CA LEU A 149 -22.62 -24.96 16.68
C LEU A 149 -23.79 -25.77 17.28
N GLU A 150 -24.11 -26.91 16.67
CA GLU A 150 -25.09 -27.89 17.15
C GLU A 150 -24.52 -28.87 18.19
N ARG A 151 -23.19 -28.98 18.33
CA ARG A 151 -22.53 -29.90 19.26
C ARG A 151 -22.42 -29.25 20.64
N LYS A 152 -23.42 -29.49 21.49
CA LYS A 152 -23.52 -28.97 22.87
C LYS A 152 -22.55 -29.59 23.90
N ASP A 153 -21.62 -30.45 23.47
CA ASP A 153 -20.81 -31.29 24.37
C ASP A 153 -19.36 -30.77 24.57
N ILE A 154 -19.13 -29.46 24.43
CA ILE A 154 -17.88 -28.76 24.78
C ILE A 154 -18.21 -27.61 25.72
#